data_AF-A0A813JMK9-F1
#
_entry.id   AF-A0A813JMK9-F1
#
_cell.length_a   1.000
_cell.length_b   1.000
_cell.length_c   1.000
_cell.angle_alpha   90.00
_cell.angle_beta   90.00
_cell.angle_gamma   90.00
#
_symmetry.space_group_name_H-M   'P 1'
#
loop_
_entity.id
_entity.type
_entity.pdbx_description
1 polymer ?
#
loop_
_entity_poly.entity_id
_entity_poly.type
_entity_poly.pdbx_seq_one_letter_code
_entity_poly.pdbx_strand_id
1 'polypeptide(L)'
;MLQCWTRSDKAAAREADGESQQDSWLTAQLKFTRDQLDKKSSLCDQLAGELRRLQAELESKSSAQDGREEQCSPPRSPALPRSPARSPREQPLSPASRFLRVPSLDDSNFRRIEVQQLQQELAKERELHQEALRLLQAQREDRDHNVCELQQEMRDLGAGWEQREEDILSIQFSMVELQNRLKDQAALVAENADAFQIASEDLAEKEDDLEKASHRQQELLKEMNEVSGQLQAKVKQLSQELEGSKASYRALEQQTSSVVQRLEADRDVLSCELKRATAEDLQDVPDSAEEPETPRRKLAAAEAYIADLTMALERSRLLEHQDRGQEYRTSQAMSRTFARGGPNYAEETPSGFSFGEKHADLEEPDSGQTSLHVTPAVPSVLIAAEIDLGPPAGRATLTVAPWQTRSDFDSIVHEFLAHHRVKPVFEKALVHYLDDVEKQATTFPTLVTANISDIYNRYG
;
A
#
# COMPACT_ATOMS: atom_id res chain seq x y z
N MET A 1 50.24 21.17 23.07
CA MET A 1 49.54 19.87 22.99
C MET A 1 48.05 20.14 22.86
N LEU A 2 47.58 20.35 21.62
CA LEU A 2 46.17 20.57 21.30
C LEU A 2 45.61 19.25 20.77
N GLN A 3 44.70 18.63 21.52
CA GLN A 3 43.96 17.46 21.06
C GLN A 3 42.82 17.94 20.14
N CYS A 4 43.01 17.79 18.83
CA CYS A 4 41.93 17.85 17.86
C CYS A 4 41.04 16.63 18.05
N TRP A 5 39.92 16.79 18.74
CA TRP A 5 38.82 15.83 18.71
C TRP A 5 38.04 16.04 17.41
N THR A 6 38.24 15.12 16.46
CA THR A 6 37.55 15.07 15.17
C THR A 6 36.07 14.82 15.39
N ARG A 7 35.25 15.70 14.79
CA ARG A 7 33.78 15.71 14.85
C ARG A 7 33.12 14.54 14.08
N SER A 8 33.90 13.60 13.54
CA SER A 8 33.43 12.48 12.72
C SER A 8 32.95 11.26 13.51
N ASP A 9 33.37 11.07 14.76
CA ASP A 9 32.99 9.87 15.52
C ASP A 9 31.58 9.95 16.14
N LYS A 10 30.91 11.10 16.04
CA LYS A 10 29.57 11.31 16.61
C LYS A 10 28.41 10.97 15.64
N ALA A 11 28.72 10.72 14.36
CA ALA A 11 27.72 10.29 13.37
C ALA A 11 27.54 8.77 13.36
N ALA A 12 28.64 8.00 13.45
CA ALA A 12 28.59 6.53 13.48
C ALA A 12 27.90 5.97 14.74
N ALA A 13 27.93 6.70 15.86
CA ALA A 13 27.25 6.27 17.09
C ALA A 13 25.72 6.49 17.06
N ARG A 14 25.16 7.24 16.10
CA ARG A 14 23.70 7.47 15.98
C ARG A 14 23.00 6.51 15.04
N GLU A 15 23.71 5.88 14.11
CA GLU A 15 23.14 4.87 13.20
C GLU A 15 22.95 3.52 13.91
N ALA A 16 23.86 3.15 14.81
CA ALA A 16 23.76 1.90 15.58
C ALA A 16 22.57 1.90 16.58
N ASP A 17 22.16 3.05 17.11
CA ASP A 17 21.00 3.16 18.00
C ASP A 17 19.66 3.13 17.23
N GLY A 18 19.66 3.52 15.95
CA GLY A 18 18.46 3.54 15.09
C GLY A 18 17.99 2.16 14.66
N GLU A 19 18.93 1.29 14.26
CA GLU A 19 18.62 -0.10 13.87
C GLU A 19 18.04 -0.88 15.06
N SER A 20 18.58 -0.69 16.27
CA SER A 20 18.07 -1.36 17.47
C SER A 20 16.63 -0.94 17.82
N GLN A 21 16.26 0.31 17.55
CA GLN A 21 14.91 0.81 17.81
C GLN A 21 13.89 0.23 16.83
N GLN A 22 14.27 0.12 15.55
CA GLN A 22 13.46 -0.48 14.48
C GLN A 22 13.26 -1.98 14.71
N ASP A 23 14.31 -2.71 15.09
CA ASP A 23 14.22 -4.13 15.46
C ASP A 23 13.32 -4.37 16.68
N SER A 24 13.37 -3.48 17.69
CA SER A 24 12.51 -3.59 18.86
C SER A 24 11.04 -3.39 18.50
N TRP A 25 10.75 -2.47 17.59
CA TRP A 25 9.39 -2.18 17.13
C TRP A 25 8.84 -3.33 16.28
N LEU A 26 9.62 -3.84 15.32
CA LEU A 26 9.26 -5.02 14.54
C LEU A 26 9.00 -6.24 15.42
N THR A 27 9.85 -6.46 16.43
CA THR A 27 9.66 -7.56 17.40
C THR A 27 8.38 -7.38 18.22
N ALA A 28 8.04 -6.15 18.63
CA ALA A 28 6.79 -5.87 19.34
C ALA A 28 5.57 -6.11 18.44
N GLN A 29 5.64 -5.69 17.17
CA GLN A 29 4.58 -5.90 16.20
C GLN A 29 4.36 -7.39 15.90
N LEU A 30 5.42 -8.17 15.74
CA LEU A 30 5.35 -9.62 15.53
C LEU A 30 4.79 -10.36 16.76
N LYS A 31 5.11 -9.90 17.98
CA LYS A 31 4.49 -10.45 19.20
C LYS A 31 3.00 -10.14 19.25
N PHE A 32 2.61 -8.90 18.94
CA PHE A 32 1.20 -8.52 18.92
C PHE A 32 0.39 -9.32 17.88
N THR A 33 0.93 -9.50 16.67
CA THR A 33 0.24 -10.27 15.61
C THR A 33 0.13 -11.74 15.99
N ARG A 34 1.17 -12.32 16.59
CA ARG A 34 1.13 -13.69 17.13
C ARG A 34 0.07 -13.84 18.23
N ASP A 35 0.00 -12.93 19.18
CA ASP A 35 -1.02 -12.98 20.26
C ASP A 35 -2.45 -12.88 19.70
N GLN A 36 -2.65 -12.12 18.62
CA GLN A 36 -3.94 -12.05 17.92
C GLN A 36 -4.28 -13.35 17.18
N LEU A 37 -3.28 -13.99 16.55
CA LEU A 37 -3.43 -15.31 15.92
C LEU A 37 -3.77 -16.38 16.96
N ASP A 38 -3.10 -16.41 18.11
CA ASP A 38 -3.37 -17.35 19.20
C ASP A 38 -4.80 -17.17 19.75
N LYS A 39 -5.26 -15.93 19.92
CA LYS A 39 -6.66 -15.62 20.31
C LYS A 39 -7.67 -16.12 19.27
N LYS A 40 -7.40 -15.89 17.97
CA LYS A 40 -8.26 -16.37 16.89
C LYS A 40 -8.29 -17.90 16.83
N SER A 41 -7.14 -18.56 16.99
CA SER A 41 -7.06 -20.02 17.08
C SER A 41 -7.91 -20.57 18.23
N SER A 42 -7.81 -19.96 19.42
CA SER A 42 -8.64 -20.34 20.56
C SER A 42 -10.15 -20.18 20.32
N LEU A 43 -10.57 -19.14 19.59
CA LEU A 43 -11.98 -18.95 19.22
C LEU A 43 -12.45 -20.00 18.21
N CYS A 44 -11.60 -20.37 17.24
CA CYS A 44 -11.89 -21.45 16.31
C CYS A 44 -12.07 -22.79 17.04
N ASP A 45 -11.21 -23.10 18.01
CA ASP A 45 -11.33 -24.32 18.82
C ASP A 45 -12.61 -24.33 19.66
N GLN A 46 -12.99 -23.17 20.21
CA GLN A 46 -14.25 -23.01 20.95
C GLN A 46 -15.48 -23.25 20.05
N LEU A 47 -15.51 -22.62 18.87
CA LEU A 47 -16.58 -22.82 17.89
C LEU A 47 -16.65 -24.27 17.40
N ALA A 48 -15.51 -24.92 17.17
CA ALA A 48 -15.46 -26.34 16.83
C ALA A 48 -15.96 -27.26 17.97
N GLY A 49 -15.78 -26.84 19.22
CA GLY A 49 -16.38 -27.49 20.39
C GLY A 49 -17.90 -27.34 20.42
N GLU A 50 -18.42 -26.14 20.20
CA GLU A 50 -19.87 -25.87 20.16
C GLU A 50 -20.57 -26.59 19.00
N LEU A 51 -19.96 -26.62 17.81
CA LEU A 51 -20.49 -27.37 16.67
C LEU A 51 -20.60 -28.87 16.98
N ARG A 52 -19.56 -29.47 17.57
CA ARG A 52 -19.62 -30.89 18.00
C ARG A 52 -20.70 -31.12 19.06
N ARG A 53 -20.89 -30.18 19.99
CA ARG A 53 -21.95 -30.26 21.01
C ARG A 53 -23.33 -30.21 20.38
N LEU A 54 -23.58 -29.25 19.49
CA LEU A 54 -24.86 -29.11 18.78
C LEU A 54 -25.15 -30.33 17.89
N GLN A 55 -24.13 -30.87 17.22
CA GLN A 55 -24.27 -32.07 16.41
C GLN A 55 -24.65 -33.29 17.28
N ALA A 56 -24.02 -33.47 18.44
CA ALA A 56 -24.39 -34.52 19.38
C ALA A 56 -25.82 -34.35 19.95
N GLU A 57 -26.26 -33.11 20.22
CA GLU A 57 -27.64 -32.83 20.61
C GLU A 57 -28.64 -33.18 19.50
N LEU A 58 -28.28 -32.92 18.24
CA LEU A 58 -29.11 -33.23 17.06
C LEU A 58 -29.22 -34.75 16.84
N GLU A 59 -28.12 -35.48 16.94
CA GLU A 59 -28.09 -36.94 16.88
C GLU A 59 -28.88 -37.58 18.03
N SER A 60 -28.79 -37.02 19.24
CA SER A 60 -29.60 -37.44 20.40
C SER A 60 -31.10 -37.18 20.20
N LYS A 61 -31.47 -36.06 19.56
CA LYS A 61 -32.88 -35.75 19.25
C LYS A 61 -33.42 -36.62 18.12
N SER A 62 -32.64 -36.86 17.07
CA SER A 62 -33.00 -37.75 15.96
C SER A 62 -33.27 -39.18 16.46
N SER A 63 -32.36 -39.72 17.28
CA SER A 63 -32.54 -41.06 17.86
C SER A 63 -33.73 -41.16 18.82
N ALA A 64 -34.05 -40.09 19.55
CA ALA A 64 -35.25 -40.03 20.39
C ALA A 64 -36.56 -39.93 19.58
N GLN A 65 -36.50 -39.35 18.38
CA GLN A 65 -37.66 -39.20 17.50
C GLN A 65 -37.97 -40.51 16.76
N ASP A 66 -36.95 -41.22 16.29
CA ASP A 66 -37.11 -42.56 15.66
C ASP A 66 -37.70 -43.59 16.65
N GLY A 67 -37.31 -43.52 17.93
CA GLY A 67 -37.88 -44.39 18.98
C GLY A 67 -39.36 -44.12 19.31
N ARG A 68 -39.91 -42.96 18.91
CA ARG A 68 -41.33 -42.63 19.09
C ARG A 68 -42.21 -43.08 17.93
N GLU A 69 -41.67 -43.21 16.72
CA GLU A 69 -42.44 -43.68 15.56
C GLU A 69 -42.70 -45.19 15.58
N GLU A 70 -41.85 -46.01 16.21
CA GLU A 70 -42.11 -47.45 16.36
C GLU A 70 -43.22 -47.80 17.39
N GLN A 71 -43.68 -46.86 18.24
CA GLN A 71 -44.75 -47.09 19.21
C GLN A 71 -46.12 -46.50 18.85
N CYS A 72 -46.23 -45.74 17.76
CA CYS A 72 -47.51 -45.22 17.26
C CYS A 72 -47.86 -45.83 15.90
N SER A 73 -47.89 -47.16 15.81
CA SER A 73 -48.74 -47.81 14.83
C SER A 73 -50.20 -47.54 15.23
N PRO A 74 -51.00 -46.81 14.43
CA PRO A 74 -52.40 -46.61 14.75
C PRO A 74 -53.10 -47.98 14.77
N PRO A 75 -53.94 -48.29 15.78
CA PRO A 75 -54.75 -49.49 15.72
C PRO A 75 -55.61 -49.40 14.46
N ARG A 76 -55.43 -50.37 13.56
CA ARG A 76 -56.31 -50.61 12.40
C ARG A 76 -57.75 -50.48 12.86
N SER A 77 -58.41 -49.40 12.46
CA SER A 77 -59.82 -49.21 12.72
C SER A 77 -60.59 -50.37 12.10
N PRO A 78 -61.51 -51.01 12.83
CA PRO A 78 -62.31 -52.09 12.29
C PRO A 78 -63.23 -51.51 11.22
N ALA A 79 -63.16 -52.09 10.03
CA ALA A 79 -64.06 -51.79 8.92
C ALA A 79 -65.51 -51.86 9.41
N LEU A 80 -66.20 -50.71 9.39
CA LEU A 80 -67.63 -50.64 9.66
C LEU A 80 -68.39 -51.49 8.63
N PRO A 81 -69.31 -52.38 9.06
CA PRO A 81 -70.13 -53.15 8.15
C PRO A 81 -71.13 -52.22 7.47
N ARG A 82 -71.10 -52.21 6.13
CA ARG A 82 -72.18 -51.68 5.28
C ARG A 82 -73.50 -52.25 5.76
N SER A 83 -74.33 -51.39 6.35
CA SER A 83 -75.72 -51.74 6.67
C SER A 83 -76.51 -51.84 5.35
N PRO A 84 -77.25 -52.95 5.14
CA PRO A 84 -78.05 -53.13 3.94
C PRO A 84 -79.30 -52.25 4.01
N ALA A 85 -79.62 -51.63 2.87
CA ALA A 85 -80.90 -50.97 2.62
C ALA A 85 -82.06 -51.90 3.01
N ARG A 86 -82.73 -51.57 4.11
CA ARG A 86 -83.89 -52.29 4.61
C ARG A 86 -85.14 -51.54 4.16
N SER A 87 -85.81 -52.08 3.15
CA SER A 87 -87.19 -51.74 2.80
C SER A 87 -88.10 -51.77 4.03
N PRO A 88 -89.08 -50.86 4.10
CA PRO A 88 -90.37 -51.17 4.70
C PRO A 88 -91.33 -51.53 3.57
N ARG A 89 -91.61 -52.83 3.55
CA ARG A 89 -92.65 -53.52 2.81
C ARG A 89 -94.01 -52.97 3.30
N GLU A 90 -94.69 -52.17 2.48
CA GLU A 90 -96.10 -51.83 2.71
C GLU A 90 -96.93 -53.12 2.57
N GLN A 91 -97.38 -53.66 3.71
CA GLN A 91 -98.47 -54.63 3.78
C GLN A 91 -99.72 -53.88 4.22
N PRO A 92 -100.81 -53.87 3.43
CA PRO A 92 -102.11 -53.46 3.92
C PRO A 92 -102.72 -54.63 4.71
N LEU A 93 -102.64 -54.58 6.04
CA LEU A 93 -103.42 -55.47 6.90
C LEU A 93 -104.80 -54.84 7.15
N SER A 94 -105.78 -55.48 6.51
CA SER A 94 -107.22 -55.43 6.74
C SER A 94 -107.65 -55.23 8.20
N PRO A 95 -108.63 -54.35 8.51
CA PRO A 95 -109.35 -54.44 9.76
C PRO A 95 -110.46 -55.50 9.60
N ALA A 96 -110.23 -56.67 10.18
CA ALA A 96 -111.25 -57.67 10.39
C ALA A 96 -112.29 -57.16 11.39
N SER A 97 -113.53 -57.14 10.93
CA SER A 97 -114.77 -57.02 11.70
C SER A 97 -114.76 -57.86 12.99
N ARG A 98 -114.97 -57.24 14.16
CA ARG A 98 -115.51 -57.94 15.35
C ARG A 98 -116.31 -57.01 16.28
N PHE A 99 -117.60 -57.37 16.39
CA PHE A 99 -118.48 -57.27 17.56
C PHE A 99 -118.82 -55.89 18.14
N LEU A 100 -119.97 -55.38 17.70
CA LEU A 100 -120.84 -54.50 18.49
C LEU A 100 -121.29 -55.26 19.76
N ARG A 101 -120.75 -54.87 20.92
CA ARG A 101 -121.28 -55.22 22.23
C ARG A 101 -121.88 -53.95 22.85
N VAL A 102 -123.19 -53.99 23.07
CA VAL A 102 -123.98 -52.89 23.65
C VAL A 102 -123.56 -52.69 25.11
N PRO A 103 -123.28 -51.45 25.57
CA PRO A 103 -122.86 -51.18 26.94
C PRO A 103 -124.07 -51.12 27.86
N SER A 104 -124.01 -51.83 28.99
CA SER A 104 -125.00 -51.74 30.06
C SER A 104 -124.82 -50.43 30.85
N LEU A 105 -125.88 -49.90 31.47
CA LEU A 105 -125.92 -48.54 32.05
C LEU A 105 -124.93 -48.26 33.21
N ASP A 106 -124.20 -49.26 33.72
CA ASP A 106 -123.09 -49.10 34.66
C ASP A 106 -121.73 -48.77 33.98
N ASP A 107 -121.65 -48.78 32.64
CA ASP A 107 -120.42 -48.46 31.85
C ASP A 107 -120.06 -46.96 31.81
N SER A 108 -120.99 -46.07 32.17
CA SER A 108 -120.82 -44.62 31.97
C SER A 108 -119.74 -44.02 32.90
N ASN A 109 -119.65 -44.49 34.14
CA ASN A 109 -118.62 -44.06 35.09
C ASN A 109 -117.24 -44.64 34.75
N PHE A 110 -117.17 -45.90 34.31
CA PHE A 110 -115.92 -46.52 33.87
C PHE A 110 -115.36 -45.82 32.63
N ARG A 111 -116.20 -45.52 31.63
CA ARG A 111 -115.80 -44.75 30.44
C ARG A 111 -115.29 -43.37 30.78
N ARG A 112 -115.84 -42.71 31.80
CA ARG A 112 -115.37 -41.38 32.22
C ARG A 112 -113.99 -41.44 32.85
N ILE A 113 -113.73 -42.45 33.69
CA ILE A 113 -112.41 -42.68 34.29
C ILE A 113 -111.40 -43.05 33.21
N GLU A 114 -111.77 -43.93 32.28
CA GLU A 114 -110.93 -44.34 31.15
C GLU A 114 -110.59 -43.16 30.22
N VAL A 115 -111.57 -42.33 29.87
CA VAL A 115 -111.34 -41.11 29.07
C VAL A 115 -110.42 -40.14 29.82
N GLN A 116 -110.55 -40.00 31.13
CA GLN A 116 -109.68 -39.14 31.92
C GLN A 116 -108.24 -39.69 31.99
N GLN A 117 -108.07 -41.01 32.12
CA GLN A 117 -106.77 -41.67 32.06
C GLN A 117 -106.12 -41.49 30.69
N LEU A 118 -106.85 -41.72 29.61
CA LEU A 118 -106.35 -41.51 28.25
C LEU A 118 -105.98 -40.05 27.98
N GLN A 119 -106.73 -39.09 28.54
CA GLN A 119 -106.37 -37.67 28.46
C GLN A 119 -105.08 -37.35 29.22
N GLN A 120 -104.87 -37.95 30.40
CA GLN A 120 -103.62 -37.81 31.15
C GLN A 120 -102.45 -38.47 30.43
N GLU A 121 -102.63 -39.66 29.86
CA GLU A 121 -101.63 -40.35 29.06
C GLU A 121 -101.27 -39.55 27.81
N LEU A 122 -102.27 -39.02 27.09
CA LEU A 122 -102.03 -38.17 25.93
C LEU A 122 -101.28 -36.88 26.30
N ALA A 123 -101.58 -36.27 27.45
CA ALA A 123 -100.85 -35.11 27.94
C ALA A 123 -99.39 -35.46 28.27
N LYS A 124 -99.16 -36.60 28.94
CA LYS A 124 -97.82 -37.12 29.25
C LYS A 124 -97.03 -37.47 27.98
N GLU A 125 -97.65 -38.10 26.99
CA GLU A 125 -97.03 -38.40 25.70
C GLU A 125 -96.64 -37.12 24.96
N ARG A 126 -97.48 -36.09 24.98
CA ARG A 126 -97.16 -34.78 24.40
C ARG A 126 -95.97 -34.13 25.11
N GLU A 127 -95.91 -34.21 26.43
CA GLU A 127 -94.78 -33.70 27.22
C GLU A 127 -93.48 -34.44 26.87
N LEU A 128 -93.51 -35.77 26.87
CA LEU A 128 -92.36 -36.59 26.46
C LEU A 128 -91.93 -36.33 25.02
N HIS A 129 -92.89 -36.12 24.10
CA HIS A 129 -92.58 -35.77 22.72
C HIS A 129 -91.92 -34.39 22.62
N GLN A 130 -92.42 -33.39 23.36
CA GLN A 130 -91.80 -32.06 23.43
C GLN A 130 -90.39 -32.13 24.03
N GLU A 131 -90.18 -32.92 25.08
CA GLU A 131 -88.88 -33.14 25.68
C GLU A 131 -87.91 -33.84 24.71
N ALA A 132 -88.36 -34.88 24.01
CA ALA A 132 -87.57 -35.55 22.98
C ALA A 132 -87.17 -34.59 21.85
N LEU A 133 -88.09 -33.70 21.41
CA LEU A 133 -87.77 -32.65 20.44
C LEU A 133 -86.73 -31.66 20.97
N ARG A 134 -86.82 -31.26 22.24
CA ARG A 134 -85.80 -30.40 22.88
C ARG A 134 -84.44 -31.06 22.93
N LEU A 135 -84.36 -32.34 23.32
CA LEU A 135 -83.11 -33.09 23.35
C LEU A 135 -82.51 -33.25 21.95
N LEU A 136 -83.34 -33.54 20.94
CA LEU A 136 -82.88 -33.62 19.55
C LEU A 136 -82.39 -32.26 19.03
N GLN A 137 -83.04 -31.16 19.42
CA GLN A 137 -82.61 -29.82 19.07
C GLN A 137 -81.28 -29.47 19.74
N ALA A 138 -81.15 -29.71 21.05
CA ALA A 138 -79.89 -29.50 21.77
C ALA A 138 -78.74 -30.32 21.15
N GLN A 139 -79.00 -31.59 20.82
CA GLN A 139 -78.01 -32.42 20.11
C GLN A 139 -77.67 -31.93 18.69
N ARG A 140 -78.55 -31.19 18.02
CA ARG A 140 -78.23 -30.56 16.73
C ARG A 140 -77.35 -29.33 16.94
N GLU A 141 -77.71 -28.48 17.89
CA GLU A 141 -76.94 -27.29 18.26
C GLU A 141 -75.52 -27.68 18.73
N ASP A 142 -75.38 -28.72 19.55
CA ASP A 142 -74.07 -29.24 19.98
C ASP A 142 -73.24 -29.76 18.79
N ARG A 143 -73.87 -30.45 17.83
CA ARG A 143 -73.18 -30.94 16.62
C ARG A 143 -72.75 -29.79 15.73
N ASP A 144 -73.60 -28.80 15.53
CA ASP A 144 -73.29 -27.62 14.72
C ASP A 144 -72.15 -26.82 15.37
N HIS A 145 -72.15 -26.69 16.70
CA HIS A 145 -71.06 -26.08 17.44
C HIS A 145 -69.74 -26.82 17.23
N ASN A 146 -69.72 -28.14 17.43
CA ASN A 146 -68.53 -28.96 17.19
C ASN A 146 -68.03 -28.86 15.74
N VAL A 147 -68.93 -28.78 14.75
CA VAL A 147 -68.54 -28.59 13.35
C VAL A 147 -67.91 -27.22 13.15
N CYS A 148 -68.46 -26.16 13.76
CA CYS A 148 -67.87 -24.83 13.70
C CYS A 148 -66.49 -24.77 14.37
N GLU A 149 -66.32 -25.41 15.53
CA GLU A 149 -65.03 -25.50 16.23
C GLU A 149 -63.99 -26.24 15.36
N LEU A 150 -64.32 -27.41 14.82
CA LEU A 150 -63.42 -28.15 13.93
C LEU A 150 -63.09 -27.37 12.65
N GLN A 151 -64.06 -26.66 12.07
CA GLN A 151 -63.82 -25.78 10.92
C GLN A 151 -62.93 -24.59 11.26
N GLN A 152 -62.98 -24.10 12.50
CA GLN A 152 -62.07 -23.06 12.97
C GLN A 152 -60.66 -23.62 13.18
N GLU A 153 -60.52 -24.75 13.86
CA GLU A 153 -59.22 -25.42 14.05
C GLU A 153 -58.55 -25.76 12.71
N MET A 154 -59.31 -26.26 11.73
CA MET A 154 -58.77 -26.53 10.39
C MET A 154 -58.29 -25.26 9.67
N ARG A 155 -58.96 -24.12 9.89
CA ARG A 155 -58.51 -22.83 9.33
C ARG A 155 -57.27 -22.31 10.03
N ASP A 156 -57.22 -22.41 11.36
CA ASP A 156 -56.07 -21.97 12.16
C ASP A 156 -54.82 -22.83 11.83
N LEU A 157 -55.01 -24.15 11.68
CA LEU A 157 -53.96 -25.04 11.20
C LEU A 157 -53.53 -24.69 9.78
N GLY A 158 -54.48 -24.39 8.88
CA GLY A 158 -54.18 -23.96 7.51
C GLY A 158 -53.29 -22.72 7.46
N ALA A 159 -53.66 -21.66 8.17
CA ALA A 159 -52.87 -20.44 8.28
C ALA A 159 -51.49 -20.69 8.90
N GLY A 160 -51.41 -21.57 9.91
CA GLY A 160 -50.14 -21.98 10.52
C GLY A 160 -49.22 -22.73 9.56
N TRP A 161 -49.75 -23.50 8.61
CA TRP A 161 -48.97 -24.16 7.57
C TRP A 161 -48.49 -23.18 6.49
N GLU A 162 -49.35 -22.26 6.06
CA GLU A 162 -48.98 -21.20 5.11
C GLU A 162 -47.82 -20.34 5.65
N GLN A 163 -47.91 -19.90 6.91
CA GLN A 163 -46.82 -19.14 7.54
C GLN A 163 -45.50 -19.94 7.59
N ARG A 164 -45.57 -21.23 7.90
CA ARG A 164 -44.36 -22.09 7.93
C ARG A 164 -43.76 -22.27 6.54
N GLU A 165 -44.58 -22.34 5.49
CA GLU A 165 -44.10 -22.40 4.11
C GLU A 165 -43.37 -21.10 3.74
N GLU A 166 -43.93 -19.94 4.09
CA GLU A 166 -43.28 -18.64 3.89
C GLU A 166 -41.94 -18.54 4.65
N ASP A 167 -41.90 -18.99 5.90
CA ASP A 167 -40.67 -19.02 6.70
C ASP A 167 -39.60 -19.93 6.06
N ILE A 168 -39.99 -21.12 5.58
CA ILE A 168 -39.08 -22.05 4.90
C ILE A 168 -38.51 -21.42 3.62
N LEU A 169 -39.36 -20.79 2.80
CA LEU A 169 -38.91 -20.10 1.59
C LEU A 169 -37.96 -18.93 1.94
N SER A 170 -38.28 -18.14 2.95
CA SER A 170 -37.44 -17.04 3.42
C SER A 170 -36.05 -17.51 3.86
N ILE A 171 -35.98 -18.62 4.60
CA ILE A 171 -34.73 -19.27 5.01
C ILE A 171 -33.95 -19.76 3.78
N GLN A 172 -34.61 -20.40 2.82
CA GLN A 172 -33.97 -20.87 1.59
C GLN A 172 -33.37 -19.73 0.77
N PHE A 173 -34.08 -18.60 0.61
CA PHE A 173 -33.55 -17.42 -0.06
C PHE A 173 -32.33 -16.86 0.66
N SER A 174 -32.41 -16.69 1.97
CA SER A 174 -31.30 -16.19 2.80
C SER A 174 -30.06 -17.10 2.72
N MET A 175 -30.26 -18.42 2.66
CA MET A 175 -29.18 -19.38 2.49
C MET A 175 -28.49 -19.24 1.13
N VAL A 176 -29.24 -19.04 0.05
CA VAL A 176 -28.68 -18.82 -1.30
C VAL A 176 -27.92 -17.49 -1.36
N GLU A 177 -28.45 -16.42 -0.76
CA GLU A 177 -27.74 -15.14 -0.66
C GLU A 177 -26.42 -15.27 0.10
N LEU A 178 -26.42 -15.99 1.23
CA LEU A 178 -25.19 -16.25 1.99
C LEU A 178 -24.18 -17.07 1.17
N GLN A 179 -24.63 -18.09 0.44
CA GLN A 179 -23.77 -18.88 -0.43
C GLN A 179 -23.15 -18.05 -1.55
N ASN A 180 -23.91 -17.13 -2.17
CA ASN A 180 -23.39 -16.23 -3.19
C ASN A 180 -22.35 -15.27 -2.60
N ARG A 181 -22.64 -14.66 -1.44
CA ARG A 181 -21.67 -13.80 -0.74
C ARG A 181 -20.38 -14.55 -0.38
N LEU A 182 -20.48 -15.81 0.06
CA LEU A 182 -19.31 -16.64 0.36
C LEU A 182 -18.51 -16.97 -0.90
N LYS A 183 -19.16 -17.22 -2.05
CA LYS A 183 -18.48 -17.41 -3.33
C LYS A 183 -17.75 -16.14 -3.78
N ASP A 184 -18.39 -14.98 -3.66
CA ASP A 184 -17.79 -13.69 -4.02
C ASP A 184 -16.58 -13.39 -3.12
N GLN A 185 -16.69 -13.64 -1.81
CA GLN A 185 -15.57 -13.51 -0.88
C GLN A 185 -14.43 -14.48 -1.20
N ALA A 186 -14.74 -15.73 -1.55
CA ALA A 186 -13.73 -16.70 -1.96
C ALA A 186 -13.00 -16.26 -3.25
N ALA A 187 -13.72 -15.69 -4.22
CA ALA A 187 -13.14 -15.14 -5.44
C ALA A 187 -12.20 -13.96 -5.14
N LEU A 188 -12.63 -13.02 -4.28
CA LEU A 188 -11.79 -11.90 -3.86
C LEU A 188 -10.54 -12.33 -3.10
N VAL A 189 -10.64 -13.37 -2.25
CA VAL A 189 -9.47 -13.92 -1.55
C VAL A 189 -8.49 -14.58 -2.53
N ALA A 190 -9.00 -15.28 -3.55
CA ALA A 190 -8.16 -15.86 -4.59
C ALA A 190 -7.43 -14.79 -5.42
N GLU A 191 -8.15 -13.75 -5.87
CA GLU A 191 -7.56 -12.62 -6.59
C GLU A 191 -6.49 -11.89 -5.76
N ASN A 192 -6.74 -11.71 -4.46
CA ASN A 192 -5.77 -11.10 -3.56
C ASN A 192 -4.52 -12.00 -3.38
N ALA A 193 -4.70 -13.32 -3.28
CA ALA A 193 -3.58 -14.26 -3.22
C ALA A 193 -2.72 -14.20 -4.50
N ASP A 194 -3.34 -14.14 -5.67
CA ASP A 194 -2.64 -14.01 -6.96
C ASP A 194 -1.89 -12.67 -7.03
N ALA A 195 -2.51 -11.56 -6.61
CA ALA A 195 -1.87 -10.25 -6.56
C ALA A 195 -0.66 -10.23 -5.60
N PHE A 196 -0.78 -10.87 -4.43
CA PHE A 196 0.35 -11.03 -3.50
C PHE A 196 1.48 -11.87 -4.10
N GLN A 197 1.15 -12.93 -4.84
CA GLN A 197 2.16 -13.76 -5.50
C GLN A 197 2.91 -12.95 -6.56
N ILE A 198 2.21 -12.21 -7.43
CA ILE A 198 2.83 -11.35 -8.44
C ILE A 198 3.74 -10.30 -7.77
N ALA A 199 3.26 -9.63 -6.72
CA ALA A 199 4.07 -8.64 -5.99
C ALA A 199 5.32 -9.26 -5.34
N SER A 200 5.24 -10.53 -4.91
CA SER A 200 6.38 -11.26 -4.37
C SER A 200 7.39 -11.65 -5.45
N GLU A 201 6.93 -12.02 -6.64
CA GLU A 201 7.78 -12.32 -7.80
C GLU A 201 8.51 -11.06 -8.27
N ASP A 202 7.79 -9.93 -8.41
CA ASP A 202 8.36 -8.62 -8.75
C ASP A 202 9.41 -8.16 -7.73
N LEU A 203 9.20 -8.44 -6.44
CA LEU A 203 10.15 -8.10 -5.39
C LEU A 203 11.42 -8.94 -5.51
N ALA A 204 11.29 -10.24 -5.76
CA ALA A 204 12.42 -11.14 -5.96
C ALA A 204 13.26 -10.73 -7.18
N GLU A 205 12.63 -10.34 -8.30
CA GLU A 205 13.34 -9.83 -9.48
C GLU A 205 14.15 -8.56 -9.17
N LYS A 206 13.57 -7.64 -8.38
CA LYS A 206 14.27 -6.42 -7.95
C LYS A 206 15.43 -6.72 -7.00
N GLU A 207 15.29 -7.71 -6.12
CA GLU A 207 16.38 -8.17 -5.25
C GLU A 207 17.56 -8.74 -6.08
N ASP A 208 17.28 -9.57 -7.08
CA ASP A 208 18.29 -10.10 -8.00
C ASP A 208 19.02 -8.98 -8.76
N ASP A 209 18.30 -7.95 -9.20
CA ASP A 209 18.89 -6.82 -9.91
C ASP A 209 19.74 -5.93 -9.00
N LEU A 210 19.33 -5.76 -7.73
CA LEU A 210 20.12 -5.07 -6.72
C LEU A 210 21.40 -5.84 -6.39
N GLU A 211 21.33 -7.18 -6.29
CA GLU A 211 22.51 -8.03 -6.09
C GLU A 211 23.50 -7.89 -7.25
N LYS A 212 23.02 -7.94 -8.51
CA LYS A 212 23.84 -7.71 -9.70
C LYS A 212 24.49 -6.31 -9.69
N ALA A 213 23.74 -5.27 -9.33
CA ALA A 213 24.27 -3.91 -9.24
C ALA A 213 25.35 -3.78 -8.15
N SER A 214 25.12 -4.39 -6.99
CA SER A 214 26.09 -4.45 -5.89
C SER A 214 27.37 -5.17 -6.30
N HIS A 215 27.26 -6.30 -7.01
CA HIS A 215 28.42 -7.02 -7.53
C HIS A 215 29.26 -6.18 -8.49
N ARG A 216 28.61 -5.51 -9.46
CA ARG A 216 29.29 -4.59 -10.38
C ARG A 216 30.00 -3.45 -9.64
N GLN A 217 29.39 -2.92 -8.59
CA GLN A 217 30.02 -1.88 -7.76
C GLN A 217 31.28 -2.42 -7.06
N GLN A 218 31.24 -3.64 -6.54
CA GLN A 218 32.42 -4.27 -5.92
C GLN A 218 33.54 -4.52 -6.94
N GLU A 219 33.20 -4.96 -8.16
CA GLU A 219 34.15 -5.11 -9.26
C GLU A 219 34.81 -3.78 -9.63
N LEU A 220 34.03 -2.71 -9.82
CA LEU A 220 34.56 -1.37 -10.11
C LEU A 220 35.47 -0.85 -9.00
N LEU A 221 35.13 -1.07 -7.72
CA LEU A 221 35.99 -0.70 -6.60
C LEU A 221 37.32 -1.47 -6.61
N LYS A 222 37.28 -2.76 -6.98
CA LYS A 222 38.49 -3.59 -7.12
C LYS A 222 39.38 -3.06 -8.26
N GLU A 223 38.80 -2.74 -9.42
CA GLU A 223 39.53 -2.15 -10.54
C GLU A 223 40.13 -0.78 -10.18
N MET A 224 39.37 0.08 -9.51
CA MET A 224 39.84 1.39 -9.06
C MET A 224 41.02 1.25 -8.08
N ASN A 225 40.94 0.31 -7.14
CA ASN A 225 42.02 0.03 -6.20
C ASN A 225 43.28 -0.50 -6.91
N GLU A 226 43.11 -1.34 -7.95
CA GLU A 226 44.22 -1.80 -8.78
C GLU A 226 44.89 -0.66 -9.53
N VAL A 227 44.11 0.20 -10.22
CA VAL A 227 44.63 1.36 -10.94
C VAL A 227 45.32 2.34 -9.99
N SER A 228 44.74 2.57 -8.81
CA SER A 228 45.34 3.41 -7.75
C SER A 228 46.69 2.83 -7.29
N GLY A 229 46.76 1.52 -7.09
CA GLY A 229 48.02 0.82 -6.76
C GLY A 229 49.08 0.96 -7.86
N GLN A 230 48.69 0.80 -9.14
CA GLN A 230 49.58 1.00 -10.28
C GLN A 230 50.09 2.45 -10.37
N LEU A 231 49.20 3.43 -10.14
CA LEU A 231 49.56 4.85 -10.12
C LEU A 231 50.53 5.16 -8.99
N GLN A 232 50.29 4.65 -7.77
CA GLN A 232 51.18 4.82 -6.63
C GLN A 232 52.56 4.20 -6.91
N ALA A 233 52.62 3.03 -7.54
CA ALA A 233 53.87 2.41 -7.96
C ALA A 233 54.65 3.28 -8.96
N LYS A 234 53.97 3.85 -9.97
CA LYS A 234 54.59 4.78 -10.93
C LYS A 234 55.07 6.07 -10.27
N VAL A 235 54.28 6.66 -9.36
CA VAL A 235 54.69 7.85 -8.59
C VAL A 235 55.95 7.56 -7.77
N LYS A 236 56.04 6.38 -7.15
CA LYS A 236 57.23 5.94 -6.41
C LYS A 236 58.44 5.77 -7.34
N GLN A 237 58.25 5.14 -8.50
CA GLN A 237 59.31 4.99 -9.51
C GLN A 237 59.84 6.34 -9.99
N LEU A 238 58.95 7.25 -10.42
CA LEU A 238 59.34 8.59 -10.88
C LEU A 238 60.02 9.40 -9.78
N SER A 239 59.61 9.24 -8.53
CA SER A 239 60.27 9.89 -7.38
C SER A 239 61.70 9.38 -7.20
N GLN A 240 61.93 8.06 -7.36
CA GLN A 240 63.27 7.47 -7.31
C GLN A 240 64.15 7.91 -8.49
N GLU A 241 63.60 7.96 -9.71
CA GLU A 241 64.31 8.46 -10.90
C GLU A 241 64.69 9.93 -10.75
N LEU A 242 63.80 10.75 -10.18
CA LEU A 242 64.05 12.16 -9.87
C LEU A 242 65.16 12.33 -8.82
N GLU A 243 65.15 11.54 -7.75
CA GLU A 243 66.22 11.53 -6.75
C GLU A 243 67.56 11.07 -7.34
N GLY A 244 67.55 10.04 -8.19
CA GLY A 244 68.72 9.57 -8.92
C GLY A 244 69.28 10.65 -9.85
N SER A 245 68.42 11.36 -10.58
CA SER A 245 68.81 12.49 -11.42
C SER A 245 69.38 13.65 -10.60
N LYS A 246 68.77 14.01 -9.47
CA LYS A 246 69.33 15.04 -8.57
C LYS A 246 70.72 14.65 -8.04
N ALA A 247 70.93 13.38 -7.73
CA ALA A 247 72.22 12.88 -7.27
C ALA A 247 73.29 12.97 -8.37
N SER A 248 72.96 12.61 -9.62
CA SER A 248 73.89 12.72 -10.75
C SER A 248 74.22 14.17 -11.09
N TYR A 249 73.25 15.08 -11.04
CA TYR A 249 73.50 16.52 -11.21
C TYR A 249 74.44 17.08 -10.14
N ARG A 250 74.26 16.72 -8.86
CA ARG A 250 75.18 17.14 -7.79
C ARG A 250 76.59 16.59 -7.99
N ALA A 251 76.73 15.34 -8.45
CA ALA A 251 78.03 14.76 -8.75
C ALA A 251 78.72 15.50 -9.92
N LEU A 252 77.95 15.83 -10.97
CA LEU A 252 78.43 16.62 -12.10
C LEU A 252 78.83 18.04 -11.68
N GLU A 253 78.05 18.70 -10.82
CA GLU A 253 78.32 20.02 -10.24
C GLU A 253 79.60 20.03 -9.40
N GLN A 254 79.81 18.99 -8.58
CA GLN A 254 81.05 18.80 -7.82
C GLN A 254 82.25 18.59 -8.75
N GLN A 255 82.09 17.80 -9.83
CA GLN A 255 83.13 17.58 -10.82
C GLN A 255 83.47 18.87 -11.57
N THR A 256 82.48 19.62 -12.04
CA THR A 256 82.70 20.91 -12.73
C THR A 256 83.34 21.92 -11.81
N SER A 257 82.89 22.01 -10.55
CA SER A 257 83.51 22.88 -9.54
C SER A 257 84.99 22.53 -9.32
N SER A 258 85.34 21.24 -9.25
CA SER A 258 86.73 20.81 -9.12
C SER A 258 87.59 21.16 -10.34
N VAL A 259 87.05 21.02 -11.55
CA VAL A 259 87.74 21.41 -12.79
C VAL A 259 87.96 22.92 -12.85
N VAL A 260 86.95 23.71 -12.51
CA VAL A 260 87.05 25.18 -12.44
C VAL A 260 88.14 25.59 -11.45
N GLN A 261 88.17 25.00 -10.24
CA GLN A 261 89.23 25.27 -9.27
C GLN A 261 90.64 24.94 -9.78
N ARG A 262 90.80 23.85 -10.55
CA ARG A 262 92.10 23.55 -11.19
C ARG A 262 92.47 24.57 -12.25
N LEU A 263 91.53 24.93 -13.12
CA LEU A 263 91.75 25.94 -14.16
C LEU A 263 92.06 27.32 -13.56
N GLU A 264 91.45 27.68 -12.43
CA GLU A 264 91.77 28.89 -11.68
C GLU A 264 93.18 28.85 -11.11
N ALA A 265 93.59 27.71 -10.52
CA ALA A 265 94.96 27.53 -10.04
C ALA A 265 95.99 27.61 -11.19
N ASP A 266 95.73 26.93 -12.31
CA ASP A 266 96.60 26.97 -13.50
C ASP A 266 96.69 28.39 -14.07
N ARG A 267 95.57 29.13 -14.14
CA ARG A 267 95.53 30.54 -14.52
C ARG A 267 96.41 31.37 -13.60
N ASP A 268 96.35 31.15 -12.29
CA ASP A 268 97.14 31.91 -11.32
C ASP A 268 98.64 31.61 -11.46
N VAL A 269 99.01 30.35 -11.73
CA VAL A 269 100.39 29.95 -12.06
C VAL A 269 100.86 30.63 -13.34
N LEU A 270 100.11 30.53 -14.44
CA LEU A 270 100.42 31.16 -15.73
C LEU A 270 100.48 32.69 -15.60
N SER A 271 99.62 33.30 -14.79
CA SER A 271 99.67 34.75 -14.53
C SER A 271 100.96 35.14 -13.80
N CYS A 272 101.43 34.31 -12.85
CA CYS A 272 102.71 34.52 -12.19
C CYS A 272 103.89 34.33 -13.14
N GLU A 273 103.87 33.30 -13.99
CA GLU A 273 104.88 33.08 -15.02
C GLU A 273 104.93 34.20 -16.04
N LEU A 274 103.78 34.69 -16.50
CA LEU A 274 103.69 35.79 -17.46
C LEU A 274 104.19 37.11 -16.86
N LYS A 275 103.88 37.37 -15.58
CA LYS A 275 104.48 38.51 -14.82
C LYS A 275 105.99 38.38 -14.68
N ARG A 276 106.50 37.16 -14.49
CA ARG A 276 107.94 36.88 -14.41
C ARG A 276 108.61 37.09 -15.76
N ALA A 277 108.06 36.53 -16.83
CA ALA A 277 108.56 36.67 -18.18
C ALA A 277 108.51 38.13 -18.65
N THR A 278 107.42 38.86 -18.37
CA THR A 278 107.37 40.31 -18.68
C THR A 278 108.36 41.13 -17.85
N ALA A 279 108.64 40.75 -16.59
CA ALA A 279 109.69 41.38 -15.80
C ALA A 279 111.10 41.06 -16.33
N GLU A 280 111.32 39.85 -16.88
CA GLU A 280 112.56 39.43 -17.55
C GLU A 280 112.73 40.14 -18.91
N ASP A 281 111.67 40.31 -19.70
CA ASP A 281 111.66 41.00 -21.00
C ASP A 281 111.84 42.53 -20.83
N LEU A 282 111.31 43.10 -19.73
CA LEU A 282 111.60 44.48 -19.30
C LEU A 282 113.04 44.70 -18.85
N GLN A 283 113.84 43.63 -18.71
CA GLN A 283 115.25 43.70 -18.34
C GLN A 283 116.21 43.53 -19.54
N ASP A 284 115.72 43.12 -20.73
CA ASP A 284 116.56 42.81 -21.90
C ASP A 284 116.14 43.47 -23.24
N VAL A 285 115.21 44.44 -23.24
CA VAL A 285 114.86 45.18 -24.48
C VAL A 285 115.46 46.60 -24.50
N PRO A 286 116.42 46.90 -25.40
CA PRO A 286 116.89 48.25 -25.65
C PRO A 286 115.83 49.09 -26.36
N ASP A 287 115.77 50.34 -25.91
CA ASP A 287 115.10 51.52 -26.44
C ASP A 287 114.94 51.48 -27.98
N SER A 288 113.76 51.09 -28.48
CA SER A 288 113.37 51.29 -29.88
C SER A 288 111.85 51.44 -29.97
N ALA A 289 111.46 52.70 -30.05
CA ALA A 289 110.16 53.15 -30.50
C ALA A 289 109.87 52.62 -31.92
N GLU A 290 108.70 52.01 -32.13
CA GLU A 290 107.78 52.35 -33.23
C GLU A 290 106.51 51.46 -33.21
N GLU A 291 105.37 52.12 -33.43
CA GLU A 291 104.03 51.64 -33.86
C GLU A 291 103.17 50.67 -33.00
N PRO A 292 102.14 51.18 -32.28
CA PRO A 292 101.08 50.36 -31.70
C PRO A 292 99.76 50.45 -32.51
N GLU A 293 99.70 49.84 -33.69
CA GLU A 293 98.42 49.66 -34.43
C GLU A 293 97.71 48.33 -34.11
N THR A 294 98.40 47.38 -33.47
CA THR A 294 97.87 46.03 -33.19
C THR A 294 96.94 45.90 -31.97
N PRO A 295 97.04 46.67 -30.86
CA PRO A 295 96.12 46.49 -29.72
C PRO A 295 94.73 47.07 -30.00
N ARG A 296 94.62 48.10 -30.86
CA ARG A 296 93.32 48.66 -31.28
C ARG A 296 92.50 47.71 -32.14
N ARG A 297 93.14 46.93 -33.02
CA ARG A 297 92.44 45.88 -33.79
C ARG A 297 91.97 44.73 -32.90
N LYS A 298 92.74 44.36 -31.87
CA LYS A 298 92.32 43.34 -30.88
C LYS A 298 91.17 43.83 -30.00
N LEU A 299 91.17 45.10 -29.61
CA LEU A 299 90.04 45.72 -28.90
C LEU A 299 88.78 45.80 -29.76
N ALA A 300 88.89 46.25 -31.02
CA ALA A 300 87.76 46.28 -31.94
C ALA A 300 87.20 44.87 -32.23
N ALA A 301 88.06 43.85 -32.32
CA ALA A 301 87.63 42.47 -32.46
C ALA A 301 86.94 41.93 -31.19
N ALA A 302 87.42 42.31 -30.00
CA ALA A 302 86.79 41.95 -28.73
C ALA A 302 85.43 42.65 -28.54
N GLU A 303 85.31 43.92 -28.93
CA GLU A 303 84.04 44.66 -28.92
C GLU A 303 83.03 44.07 -29.90
N ALA A 304 83.45 43.68 -31.10
CA ALA A 304 82.60 42.96 -32.05
C ALA A 304 82.13 41.61 -31.52
N TYR A 305 83.00 40.88 -30.81
CA TYR A 305 82.66 39.60 -30.18
C TYR A 305 81.66 39.77 -29.03
N ILE A 306 81.82 40.80 -28.20
CA ILE A 306 80.85 41.15 -27.15
C ILE A 306 79.50 41.51 -27.77
N ALA A 307 79.48 42.32 -28.83
CA ALA A 307 78.26 42.70 -29.52
C ALA A 307 77.50 41.48 -30.07
N ASP A 308 78.21 40.52 -30.68
CA ASP A 308 77.60 39.30 -31.22
C ASP A 308 77.08 38.38 -30.11
N LEU A 309 77.79 38.27 -28.98
CA LEU A 309 77.32 37.56 -27.79
C LEU A 309 76.06 38.19 -27.19
N THR A 310 75.97 39.52 -27.12
CA THR A 310 74.74 40.20 -26.68
C THR A 310 73.58 39.95 -27.64
N MET A 311 73.80 40.01 -28.96
CA MET A 311 72.76 39.69 -29.94
C MET A 311 72.33 38.21 -29.89
N ALA A 312 73.25 37.29 -29.59
CA ALA A 312 72.93 35.88 -29.39
C ALA A 312 72.09 35.67 -28.11
N LEU A 313 72.41 36.37 -27.03
CA LEU A 313 71.62 36.35 -25.79
C LEU A 313 70.21 36.92 -25.98
N GLU A 314 70.06 38.01 -26.71
CA GLU A 314 68.74 38.59 -27.03
C GLU A 314 67.90 37.66 -27.90
N ARG A 315 68.51 37.04 -28.93
CA ARG A 315 67.85 36.01 -29.75
C ARG A 315 67.42 34.81 -28.92
N SER A 316 68.25 34.36 -27.98
CA SER A 316 67.92 33.26 -27.06
C SER A 316 66.72 33.60 -26.15
N ARG A 317 66.71 34.81 -25.57
CA ARG A 317 65.58 35.28 -24.73
C ARG A 317 64.26 35.38 -25.51
N LEU A 318 64.32 35.80 -26.78
CA LEU A 318 63.14 35.86 -27.65
C LEU A 318 62.57 34.47 -27.94
N LEU A 319 63.42 33.49 -28.22
CA LEU A 319 63.00 32.10 -28.43
C LEU A 319 62.42 31.49 -27.15
N GLU A 320 63.03 31.73 -25.98
CA GLU A 320 62.50 31.25 -24.70
C GLU A 320 61.11 31.82 -24.40
N HIS A 321 60.86 33.09 -24.72
CA HIS A 321 59.52 33.68 -24.61
C HIS A 321 58.51 33.09 -25.59
N GLN A 322 58.95 32.75 -26.81
CA GLN A 322 58.10 32.11 -27.80
C GLN A 322 57.70 30.69 -27.39
N ASP A 323 58.65 29.91 -26.87
CA ASP A 323 58.42 28.54 -26.40
C ASP A 323 57.48 28.51 -25.20
N ARG A 324 57.71 29.35 -24.18
CA ARG A 324 56.76 29.48 -23.06
C ARG A 324 55.36 29.87 -23.54
N GLY A 325 55.26 30.76 -24.53
CA GLY A 325 53.98 31.14 -25.13
C GLY A 325 53.28 30.00 -25.88
N GLN A 326 54.01 29.04 -26.45
CA GLN A 326 53.45 27.82 -27.02
C GLN A 326 53.01 26.84 -25.93
N GLU A 327 53.81 26.64 -24.88
CA GLU A 327 53.49 25.78 -23.74
C GLU A 327 52.19 26.21 -23.04
N TYR A 328 51.97 27.51 -22.85
CA TYR A 328 50.71 28.01 -22.27
C TYR A 328 49.51 27.74 -23.19
N ARG A 329 49.68 27.83 -24.51
CA ARG A 329 48.60 27.54 -25.47
C ARG A 329 48.26 26.05 -25.52
N THR A 330 49.26 25.17 -25.51
CA THR A 330 49.05 23.72 -25.47
C THR A 330 48.43 23.29 -24.14
N SER A 331 48.87 23.88 -23.02
CA SER A 331 48.27 23.65 -21.70
C SER A 331 46.79 24.05 -21.64
N GLN A 332 46.42 25.24 -22.13
CA GLN A 332 45.00 25.66 -22.21
C GLN A 332 44.15 24.77 -23.12
N ALA A 333 44.70 24.31 -24.25
CA ALA A 333 44.01 23.40 -25.14
C ALA A 333 43.68 22.07 -24.45
N MET A 334 44.62 21.51 -23.67
CA MET A 334 44.41 20.31 -22.87
C MET A 334 43.37 20.52 -21.76
N SER A 335 43.39 21.64 -21.05
CA SER A 335 42.38 21.93 -20.02
C SER A 335 40.95 22.02 -20.60
N ARG A 336 40.79 22.52 -21.82
CA ARG A 336 39.48 22.55 -22.50
C ARG A 336 38.98 21.17 -22.90
N THR A 337 39.85 20.25 -23.28
CA THR A 337 39.45 18.87 -23.60
C THR A 337 39.00 18.10 -22.36
N PHE A 338 39.59 18.36 -21.19
CA PHE A 338 39.14 17.73 -19.94
C PHE A 338 37.85 18.34 -19.37
N ALA A 339 37.64 19.65 -19.49
CA ALA A 339 36.44 20.31 -18.98
C ALA A 339 35.16 20.00 -19.79
N ARG A 340 35.29 19.52 -21.04
CA ARG A 340 34.15 19.20 -21.92
C ARG A 340 33.84 17.70 -22.03
N GLY A 341 34.64 16.86 -21.36
CA GLY A 341 34.57 15.40 -21.44
C GLY A 341 34.19 14.71 -20.13
N GLY A 342 33.49 15.39 -19.22
CA GLY A 342 32.79 14.69 -18.14
C GLY A 342 31.70 13.80 -18.77
N PRO A 343 31.58 12.51 -18.39
CA PRO A 343 30.55 11.64 -18.92
C PRO A 343 29.19 12.29 -18.66
N ASN A 344 28.51 12.66 -19.74
CA ASN A 344 27.09 12.97 -19.71
C ASN A 344 26.36 11.72 -19.22
N TYR A 345 26.13 11.62 -17.91
CA TYR A 345 24.93 10.97 -17.40
C TYR A 345 23.76 11.85 -17.83
N ALA A 346 23.39 11.73 -19.10
CA ALA A 346 22.08 12.14 -19.54
C ALA A 346 21.10 11.27 -18.76
N GLU A 347 20.43 11.87 -17.78
CA GLU A 347 19.18 11.35 -17.24
C GLU A 347 18.26 11.08 -18.44
N GLU A 348 18.13 9.80 -18.78
CA GLU A 348 17.06 9.30 -19.61
C GLU A 348 15.75 9.47 -18.83
N THR A 349 15.16 10.66 -18.91
CA THR A 349 13.73 10.82 -18.66
C THR A 349 12.98 10.10 -19.78
N PRO A 350 12.18 9.05 -19.50
CA PRO A 350 11.39 8.38 -20.52
C PRO A 350 10.17 9.24 -20.85
N SER A 351 10.34 10.17 -21.79
CA SER A 351 9.27 10.97 -22.37
C SER A 351 9.24 10.72 -23.87
N GLY A 352 8.30 9.89 -24.34
CA GLY A 352 8.10 9.74 -25.78
C GLY A 352 7.27 8.55 -26.24
N PHE A 353 6.19 8.19 -25.53
CA PHE A 353 5.16 7.34 -26.12
C PHE A 353 4.38 8.17 -27.15
N SER A 354 4.84 8.11 -28.39
CA SER A 354 4.20 8.69 -29.57
C SER A 354 2.94 7.89 -29.91
N PHE A 355 1.78 8.33 -29.41
CA PHE A 355 0.50 7.84 -29.93
C PHE A 355 0.19 8.54 -31.26
N GLY A 356 0.02 7.71 -32.29
CA GLY A 356 -0.28 8.12 -33.64
C GLY A 356 -1.59 8.89 -33.75
N GLU A 357 -1.46 10.05 -34.33
CA GLU A 357 -2.49 10.89 -34.92
C GLU A 357 -3.22 10.13 -36.04
N LYS A 358 -4.46 9.72 -35.78
CA LYS A 358 -5.47 9.47 -36.81
C LYS A 358 -6.77 10.14 -36.42
N HIS A 359 -6.94 11.33 -36.99
CA HIS A 359 -8.23 11.99 -37.20
C HIS A 359 -9.16 11.10 -38.04
N ALA A 360 -10.37 10.85 -37.55
CA ALA A 360 -11.60 10.82 -38.34
C ALA A 360 -12.82 10.83 -37.40
N ASP A 361 -13.43 12.02 -37.32
CA ASP A 361 -14.86 12.32 -37.29
C ASP A 361 -15.79 11.79 -36.18
N LEU A 362 -16.65 12.74 -35.76
CA LEU A 362 -18.04 12.56 -35.34
C LEU A 362 -18.28 11.96 -33.94
N GLU A 363 -18.35 12.82 -32.93
CA GLU A 363 -19.62 13.29 -32.31
C GLU A 363 -19.31 13.95 -30.95
N GLU A 364 -19.63 15.24 -30.81
CA GLU A 364 -19.91 15.81 -29.49
C GLU A 364 -21.15 15.09 -28.93
N PRO A 365 -21.10 14.65 -27.67
CA PRO A 365 -21.97 15.32 -26.74
C PRO A 365 -21.37 15.54 -25.35
N ASP A 366 -21.74 16.72 -24.84
CA ASP A 366 -22.09 17.00 -23.46
C ASP A 366 -20.96 17.04 -22.42
N SER A 367 -20.69 18.28 -22.01
CA SER A 367 -20.01 18.73 -20.80
C SER A 367 -20.69 18.20 -19.53
N GLY A 368 -20.63 16.88 -19.33
CA GLY A 368 -20.95 16.21 -18.08
C GLY A 368 -19.77 16.28 -17.13
N GLN A 369 -20.02 16.82 -15.94
CA GLN A 369 -19.15 16.80 -14.77
C GLN A 369 -18.25 15.55 -14.73
N THR A 370 -16.93 15.75 -14.90
CA THR A 370 -15.95 14.75 -14.50
C THR A 370 -15.93 14.70 -12.98
N SER A 371 -16.87 13.99 -12.38
CA SER A 371 -16.71 13.48 -11.03
C SER A 371 -15.52 12.52 -11.08
N LEU A 372 -14.34 13.01 -10.69
CA LEU A 372 -13.19 12.18 -10.43
C LEU A 372 -13.62 11.16 -9.38
N HIS A 373 -13.98 9.96 -9.86
CA HIS A 373 -14.31 8.83 -9.04
C HIS A 373 -13.00 8.44 -8.34
N VAL A 374 -12.80 8.96 -7.13
CA VAL A 374 -11.68 8.58 -6.27
C VAL A 374 -11.86 7.08 -6.01
N THR A 375 -11.04 6.27 -6.66
CA THR A 375 -10.96 4.85 -6.41
C THR A 375 -10.56 4.65 -4.94
N PRO A 376 -11.33 3.90 -4.13
CA PRO A 376 -11.15 3.79 -2.68
C PRO A 376 -9.93 2.94 -2.27
N ALA A 377 -8.91 2.84 -3.11
CA ALA A 377 -7.81 1.89 -2.98
C ALA A 377 -6.43 2.58 -2.95
N VAL A 378 -6.31 3.74 -2.30
CA VAL A 378 -4.99 4.33 -2.01
C VAL A 378 -4.72 4.21 -0.50
N PRO A 379 -3.96 3.19 -0.05
CA PRO A 379 -3.64 2.96 1.37
C PRO A 379 -2.72 4.02 2.01
N SER A 380 -2.49 5.16 1.33
CA SER A 380 -1.55 6.20 1.75
C SER A 380 -2.19 7.54 2.14
N VAL A 381 -3.52 7.61 2.33
CA VAL A 381 -4.22 8.83 2.75
C VAL A 381 -4.92 8.62 4.09
N LEU A 382 -4.61 9.44 5.09
CA LEU A 382 -5.27 9.46 6.41
C LEU A 382 -6.52 10.34 6.37
N ILE A 383 -6.39 11.57 5.83
CA ILE A 383 -7.48 12.54 5.69
C ILE A 383 -7.49 13.03 4.24
N ALA A 384 -8.65 12.98 3.58
CA ALA A 384 -8.87 13.67 2.31
C ALA A 384 -10.01 14.68 2.48
N ALA A 385 -9.69 15.97 2.41
CA ALA A 385 -10.64 17.06 2.50
C ALA A 385 -10.86 17.66 1.10
N GLU A 386 -12.02 17.41 0.49
CA GLU A 386 -12.46 18.09 -0.73
C GLU A 386 -12.98 19.48 -0.36
N ILE A 387 -12.16 20.50 -0.65
CA ILE A 387 -12.43 21.89 -0.31
C ILE A 387 -12.91 22.63 -1.56
N ASP A 388 -14.10 23.21 -1.48
CA ASP A 388 -14.60 24.15 -2.49
C ASP A 388 -13.96 25.52 -2.28
N LEU A 389 -13.07 25.89 -3.19
CA LEU A 389 -12.33 27.16 -3.19
C LEU A 389 -13.13 28.31 -3.80
N GLY A 390 -14.30 28.02 -4.37
CA GLY A 390 -15.14 28.98 -5.10
C GLY A 390 -14.63 29.27 -6.52
N PRO A 391 -15.42 29.99 -7.34
CA PRO A 391 -15.02 30.37 -8.70
C PRO A 391 -13.90 31.43 -8.66
N PRO A 392 -12.84 31.31 -9.49
CA PRO A 392 -12.65 30.35 -10.58
C PRO A 392 -11.88 29.07 -10.20
N ALA A 393 -11.43 28.93 -8.95
CA ALA A 393 -10.52 27.87 -8.53
C ALA A 393 -11.19 26.48 -8.46
N GLY A 394 -12.51 26.43 -8.28
CA GLY A 394 -13.27 25.17 -8.23
C GLY A 394 -13.02 24.38 -6.94
N ARG A 395 -13.10 23.05 -7.03
CA ARG A 395 -12.84 22.15 -5.88
C ARG A 395 -11.44 21.58 -5.97
N ALA A 396 -10.79 21.47 -4.82
CA ALA A 396 -9.46 20.89 -4.69
C ALA A 396 -9.42 19.95 -3.48
N THR A 397 -8.67 18.86 -3.58
CA THR A 397 -8.55 17.88 -2.51
C THR A 397 -7.25 18.10 -1.75
N LEU A 398 -7.36 18.44 -0.47
CA LEU A 398 -6.23 18.48 0.44
C LEU A 398 -6.08 17.09 1.08
N THR A 399 -4.91 16.47 0.90
CA THR A 399 -4.62 15.13 1.41
C THR A 399 -3.56 15.19 2.52
N VAL A 400 -3.79 14.39 3.57
CA VAL A 400 -2.83 14.18 4.67
C VAL A 400 -2.49 12.69 4.70
N ALA A 401 -1.21 12.36 4.68
CA ALA A 401 -0.71 10.98 4.67
C ALA A 401 -0.62 10.39 6.10
N PRO A 402 -0.63 9.06 6.28
CA PRO A 402 -0.58 8.40 7.59
C PRO A 402 0.67 8.69 8.44
N TRP A 403 1.80 9.05 7.82
CA TRP A 403 3.05 9.38 8.52
C TRP A 403 3.17 10.86 8.88
N GLN A 404 2.25 11.70 8.39
CA GLN A 404 2.22 13.12 8.71
C GLN A 404 1.49 13.33 10.05
N THR A 405 2.02 14.23 10.85
CA THR A 405 1.55 14.55 12.19
C THR A 405 0.95 15.95 12.22
N ARG A 406 0.36 16.34 13.37
CA ARG A 406 -0.20 17.70 13.56
C ARG A 406 0.81 18.82 13.30
N SER A 407 2.10 18.59 13.56
CA SER A 407 3.14 19.59 13.27
C SER A 407 3.39 19.80 11.79
N ASP A 408 2.93 18.88 10.94
CA ASP A 408 3.10 18.98 9.49
C ASP A 408 1.94 19.74 8.82
N PHE A 409 0.82 19.97 9.53
CA PHE A 409 -0.38 20.60 8.96
C PHE A 409 -0.10 22.00 8.42
N ASP A 410 0.70 22.82 9.12
CA ASP A 410 1.07 24.16 8.65
C ASP A 410 1.77 24.08 7.27
N SER A 411 2.73 23.17 7.11
CA SER A 411 3.48 23.01 5.86
C SER A 411 2.59 22.50 4.71
N ILE A 412 1.73 21.52 4.99
CA ILE A 412 0.81 20.93 4.00
C ILE A 412 -0.21 21.96 3.53
N VAL A 413 -0.82 22.70 4.46
CA VAL A 413 -1.78 23.75 4.14
C VAL A 413 -1.11 24.89 3.38
N HIS A 414 0.10 25.28 3.76
CA HIS A 414 0.86 26.31 3.04
C HIS A 414 1.15 25.90 1.60
N GLU A 415 1.62 24.67 1.37
CA GLU A 415 1.86 24.13 0.03
C GLU A 415 0.58 24.06 -0.81
N PHE A 416 -0.53 23.59 -0.21
CA PHE A 416 -1.83 23.54 -0.85
C PHE A 416 -2.33 24.93 -1.27
N LEU A 417 -2.26 25.92 -0.38
CA LEU A 417 -2.67 27.30 -0.67
C LEU A 417 -1.79 27.92 -1.77
N ALA A 418 -0.48 27.66 -1.74
CA ALA A 418 0.45 28.11 -2.78
C ALA A 418 0.14 27.48 -4.14
N HIS A 419 -0.14 26.18 -4.19
CA HIS A 419 -0.46 25.44 -5.40
C HIS A 419 -1.74 25.96 -6.07
N HIS A 420 -2.80 26.21 -5.29
CA HIS A 420 -4.09 26.68 -5.78
C HIS A 420 -4.24 28.21 -5.84
N ARG A 421 -3.15 28.97 -5.55
CA ARG A 421 -3.12 30.44 -5.55
C ARG A 421 -4.18 31.09 -4.64
N VAL A 422 -4.46 30.43 -3.52
CA VAL A 422 -5.40 30.93 -2.52
C VAL A 422 -4.66 31.86 -1.55
N LYS A 423 -5.34 32.90 -1.05
CA LYS A 423 -4.71 33.87 -0.14
C LYS A 423 -4.25 33.18 1.16
N PRO A 424 -3.10 33.55 1.73
CA PRO A 424 -2.59 32.94 2.98
C PRO A 424 -3.43 33.29 4.22
N VAL A 425 -4.43 34.16 4.10
CA VAL A 425 -5.37 34.47 5.19
C VAL A 425 -6.16 33.25 5.68
N PHE A 426 -6.30 32.23 4.82
CA PHE A 426 -7.01 30.99 5.14
C PHE A 426 -6.16 29.92 5.85
N GLU A 427 -4.84 30.14 5.96
CA GLU A 427 -3.88 29.14 6.44
C GLU A 427 -4.23 28.64 7.85
N LYS A 428 -4.38 29.56 8.82
CA LYS A 428 -4.72 29.21 10.20
C LYS A 428 -6.08 28.53 10.33
N ALA A 429 -7.08 28.99 9.57
CA ALA A 429 -8.42 28.43 9.59
C ALA A 429 -8.45 26.99 9.06
N LEU A 430 -7.69 26.71 8.00
CA LEU A 430 -7.55 25.36 7.44
C LEU A 430 -6.80 24.41 8.37
N VAL A 431 -5.73 24.88 9.03
CA VAL A 431 -5.00 24.08 10.03
C VAL A 431 -5.91 23.71 11.20
N HIS A 432 -6.67 24.66 11.74
CA HIS A 432 -7.65 24.38 12.79
C HIS A 432 -8.77 23.44 12.34
N TYR A 433 -9.24 23.59 11.10
CA TYR A 433 -10.21 22.67 10.52
C TYR A 433 -9.69 21.24 10.44
N LEU A 434 -8.43 21.03 10.04
CA LEU A 434 -7.82 19.70 9.98
C LEU A 434 -7.64 19.08 11.38
N ASP A 435 -7.23 19.87 12.38
CA ASP A 435 -7.13 19.41 13.77
C ASP A 435 -8.51 18.99 14.33
N ASP A 436 -9.57 19.71 13.96
CA ASP A 436 -10.93 19.35 14.36
C ASP A 436 -11.48 18.12 13.60
N VAL A 437 -11.17 17.97 12.31
CA VAL A 437 -11.51 16.77 11.53
C VAL A 437 -10.82 15.54 12.12
N GLU A 438 -9.53 15.65 12.47
CA GLU A 438 -8.78 14.56 13.09
C GLU A 438 -9.34 14.18 14.47
N LYS A 439 -9.71 15.15 15.31
CA LYS A 439 -10.34 14.89 16.62
C LYS A 439 -11.72 14.25 16.52
N GLN A 440 -12.50 14.59 15.48
CA GLN A 440 -13.87 14.10 15.29
C GLN A 440 -13.94 12.77 14.54
N ALA A 441 -12.89 12.40 13.80
CA ALA A 441 -12.84 11.17 13.06
C ALA A 441 -12.79 9.95 13.99
N THR A 442 -13.81 9.09 13.90
CA THR A 442 -13.83 7.80 14.63
C THR A 442 -13.12 6.68 13.88
N THR A 443 -12.94 6.85 12.56
CA THR A 443 -12.37 5.85 11.66
C THR A 443 -11.53 6.54 10.59
N PHE A 444 -10.41 5.91 10.21
CA PHE A 444 -9.54 6.35 9.12
C PHE A 444 -9.47 5.27 8.02
N PRO A 445 -9.33 5.66 6.73
CA PRO A 445 -9.24 7.02 6.20
C PRO A 445 -10.56 7.80 6.32
N THR A 446 -10.49 9.12 6.47
CA THR A 446 -11.68 9.99 6.51
C THR A 446 -11.75 10.91 5.29
N LEU A 447 -12.93 11.00 4.70
CA LEU A 447 -13.24 11.81 3.52
C LEU A 447 -14.27 12.87 3.91
N VAL A 448 -13.88 14.14 3.84
CA VAL A 448 -14.72 15.28 4.25
C VAL A 448 -14.86 16.28 3.12
N THR A 449 -16.04 16.87 2.97
CA THR A 449 -16.32 17.93 2.00
C THR A 449 -16.61 19.23 2.75
N ALA A 450 -16.00 20.34 2.35
CA ALA A 450 -16.21 21.64 3.00
C ALA A 450 -16.02 22.81 2.04
N ASN A 451 -16.67 23.95 2.33
CA ASN A 451 -16.43 25.19 1.61
C ASN A 451 -15.39 26.05 2.34
N ILE A 452 -14.43 26.62 1.62
CA ILE A 452 -13.37 27.44 2.22
C ILE A 452 -13.93 28.66 2.98
N SER A 453 -15.05 29.21 2.51
CA SER A 453 -15.72 30.34 3.16
C SER A 453 -16.31 29.95 4.51
N ASP A 454 -16.89 28.74 4.59
CA ASP A 454 -17.46 28.21 5.84
C ASP A 454 -16.37 27.87 6.86
N ILE A 455 -15.25 27.31 6.38
CA ILE A 455 -14.06 27.06 7.20
C ILE A 455 -13.55 28.38 7.79
N TYR A 456 -13.40 29.42 6.98
CA TYR A 456 -12.94 30.72 7.46
C TYR A 456 -13.92 31.38 8.43
N ASN A 457 -15.23 31.30 8.17
CA ASN A 457 -16.24 31.85 9.08
C ASN A 457 -16.23 31.14 10.46
N ARG A 458 -15.81 29.87 10.51
CA ARG A 458 -15.79 29.07 11.74
C ARG A 458 -14.46 29.15 12.50
N TYR A 459 -13.33 29.28 11.80
CA TYR A 459 -11.98 29.17 12.39
C TYR A 459 -11.05 30.37 12.11
N GLY A 460 -11.49 31.38 11.34
CA GLY A 460 -10.68 32.51 10.84
C GLY A 460 -10.58 33.72 11.76
#